data_AF-A0A2V6TDH6-F1
#
_entry.id   AF-A0A2V6TDH6-F1
#
_cell.length_a   1.000
_cell.length_b   1.000
_cell.length_c   1.000
_cell.angle_alpha   90.00
_cell.angle_beta   90.00
_cell.angle_gamma   90.00
#
_symmetry.space_group_name_H-M   'P 1'
#
loop_
_entity.id
_entity.type
_entity.pdbx_description
1 polymer ?
#
loop_
_entity_poly.entity_id
_entity_poly.type
_entity_poly.pdbx_seq_one_letter_code
_entity_poly.pdbx_strand_id
1 'polypeptide(L)'
;MDMRLNGTVNIERDDNANYVVTYAPIGVDHVGRPQRRFKGWQHLVAFLQGPLHVGAPEVRSALNALFRNGAFCLDGVWLSEAEITEQGLGPVFCLEAPGGLAYARA
;
A
#
# COMPACT_ATOMS: atom_id res chain seq x y z
N MET A 1 16.07 12.87 -10.28
CA MET A 1 16.15 12.23 -8.95
C MET A 1 14.81 11.59 -8.72
N ASP A 2 14.74 10.26 -8.68
CA ASP A 2 13.48 9.59 -8.33
C ASP A 2 13.19 9.86 -6.85
N MET A 3 12.26 10.76 -6.60
CA MET A 3 11.78 11.07 -5.27
C MET A 3 11.00 9.85 -4.76
N ARG A 4 11.45 9.27 -3.65
CA ARG A 4 10.73 8.18 -2.97
C ARG A 4 9.85 8.76 -1.89
N LEU A 5 8.64 8.24 -1.81
CA LEU A 5 7.60 8.67 -0.90
C LEU A 5 7.41 7.61 0.17
N ASN A 6 7.46 8.05 1.41
CA ASN A 6 7.09 7.19 2.53
C ASN A 6 5.57 7.11 2.61
N GLY A 7 5.05 5.92 2.90
CA GLY A 7 3.63 5.72 3.11
C GLY A 7 3.34 4.47 3.93
N THR A 8 2.05 4.28 4.17
CA THR A 8 1.47 3.14 4.87
C THR A 8 0.83 2.19 3.86
N VAL A 9 1.02 0.89 4.04
CA VAL A 9 0.32 -0.15 3.28
C VAL A 9 -0.69 -0.84 4.20
N ASN A 10 -1.96 -0.59 3.95
CA ASN A 10 -3.06 -1.27 4.61
C ASN A 10 -3.38 -2.56 3.84
N ILE A 11 -3.53 -3.65 4.58
CA ILE A 11 -3.85 -4.96 4.03
C ILE A 11 -5.05 -5.51 4.79
N GLU A 12 -6.08 -5.90 4.06
CA GLU A 12 -7.28 -6.52 4.59
C GLU A 12 -7.47 -7.90 3.96
N ARG A 13 -8.04 -8.84 4.71
CA ARG A 13 -8.35 -10.20 4.29
C ARG A 13 -9.86 -10.43 4.44
N ASP A 14 -10.50 -10.90 3.38
CA ASP A 14 -11.90 -11.32 3.44
C ASP A 14 -12.07 -12.80 3.86
N ASP A 15 -13.31 -13.22 4.09
CA ASP A 15 -13.65 -14.59 4.49
C ASP A 15 -13.29 -15.64 3.43
N ASN A 16 -13.18 -15.23 2.17
CA ASN A 16 -12.81 -16.08 1.03
C ASN A 16 -11.29 -16.19 0.84
N ALA A 17 -10.49 -15.68 1.78
CA ALA A 17 -9.04 -15.60 1.70
C ALA A 17 -8.54 -14.81 0.47
N ASN A 18 -9.30 -13.80 0.05
CA ASN A 18 -8.80 -12.73 -0.81
C ASN A 18 -8.22 -11.62 0.05
N TYR A 19 -7.27 -10.90 -0.53
CA TYR A 19 -6.57 -9.81 0.12
C TYR A 19 -6.75 -8.53 -0.67
N VAL A 20 -6.94 -7.43 0.06
CA VAL A 20 -7.01 -6.09 -0.49
C VAL A 20 -5.81 -5.33 0.06
N VAL A 21 -5.07 -4.67 -0.83
CA VAL A 21 -3.93 -3.83 -0.48
C VAL A 21 -4.23 -2.40 -0.92
N THR A 22 -4.00 -1.48 -0.01
CA THR A 22 -4.10 -0.04 -0.24
C THR A 22 -2.86 0.64 0.28
N TYR A 23 -2.11 1.29 -0.61
CA TYR A 23 -1.01 2.16 -0.21
C TYR A 23 -1.55 3.58 0.03
N ALA A 24 -1.03 4.30 1.00
CA ALA A 24 -1.31 5.72 1.23
C ALA A 24 0.00 6.44 1.60
N PRO A 25 0.45 7.43 0.82
CA PRO A 25 1.59 8.26 1.22
C PRO A 25 1.35 8.93 2.58
N ILE A 26 2.44 9.28 3.28
CA ILE A 26 2.35 10.03 4.55
C ILE A 26 1.48 11.28 4.37
N GLY A 27 0.55 11.48 5.30
CA GLY A 27 -0.38 12.61 5.28
C GLY A 27 -1.59 12.43 4.36
N VAL A 28 -1.72 11.30 3.68
CA VAL A 28 -2.86 10.96 2.82
C VAL A 28 -3.71 9.89 3.50
N ASP A 29 -5.03 10.05 3.48
CA ASP A 29 -5.94 9.02 3.97
C ASP A 29 -5.99 7.81 3.02
N HIS A 30 -6.06 6.62 3.60
CA HIS A 30 -6.24 5.36 2.88
C HIS A 30 -7.67 5.16 2.36
N VAL A 31 -8.67 5.84 2.93
CA VAL A 31 -10.06 5.76 2.48
C VAL A 31 -10.20 6.35 1.08
N GLY A 32 -10.87 5.63 0.18
CA GLY A 32 -11.09 6.07 -1.22
C GLY A 32 -9.86 5.90 -2.14
N ARG A 33 -8.72 5.45 -1.61
CA ARG A 33 -7.54 5.12 -2.41
C ARG A 33 -7.77 3.84 -3.22
N PRO A 34 -7.14 3.72 -4.40
CA PRO A 34 -7.23 2.50 -5.20
C PRO A 34 -6.81 1.26 -4.43
N GLN A 35 -7.62 0.21 -4.61
CA GLN A 35 -7.46 -1.07 -3.96
C GLN A 35 -6.90 -2.07 -4.96
N ARG A 36 -5.78 -2.72 -4.60
CA ARG A 36 -5.26 -3.86 -5.35
C ARG A 36 -5.71 -5.15 -4.69
N ARG A 37 -6.28 -6.06 -5.49
CA ARG A 37 -6.87 -7.31 -5.00
C ARG A 37 -6.01 -8.52 -5.37
N PHE A 38 -5.86 -9.44 -4.43
CA PHE A 38 -5.10 -10.67 -4.59
C PHE A 38 -5.95 -11.87 -4.18
N LYS A 39 -5.94 -12.91 -5.00
CA LYS A 39 -6.57 -14.20 -4.67
C LYS A 39 -5.50 -15.12 -4.09
N GLY A 40 -5.62 -15.46 -2.81
CA GLY A 40 -4.65 -16.29 -2.10
C GLY A 40 -3.43 -15.52 -1.58
N TRP A 41 -2.84 -16.02 -0.48
CA TRP A 41 -1.77 -15.33 0.25
C TRP A 41 -0.44 -15.34 -0.51
N GLN A 42 -0.20 -16.30 -1.39
CA GLN A 42 1.04 -16.42 -2.15
C GLN A 42 1.25 -15.21 -3.08
N HIS A 43 0.19 -14.76 -3.75
CA HIS A 43 0.25 -13.58 -4.63
C HIS A 43 0.44 -12.29 -3.84
N LEU A 44 -0.17 -12.18 -2.66
CA LEU A 44 0.08 -11.07 -1.74
C LEU A 44 1.56 -11.06 -1.32
N VAL A 45 2.12 -12.19 -0.90
CA VAL A 45 3.53 -12.28 -0.49
C VAL A 45 4.48 -11.87 -1.61
N ALA A 46 4.25 -12.36 -2.83
CA ALA A 46 5.06 -11.97 -3.98
C ALA A 46 5.01 -10.45 -4.24
N PHE A 47 3.83 -9.84 -4.06
CA PHE A 47 3.67 -8.39 -4.19
C PHE A 47 4.38 -7.60 -3.09
N LEU A 48 4.26 -8.05 -1.83
CA LEU A 48 4.91 -7.40 -0.70
C LEU A 48 6.44 -7.47 -0.82
N GLN A 49 6.99 -8.64 -1.16
CA GLN A 49 8.44 -8.84 -1.20
C GLN A 49 9.11 -8.26 -2.44
N GLY A 50 8.43 -8.30 -3.59
CA GLY A 50 8.96 -7.76 -4.85
C GLY A 50 8.64 -6.27 -4.96
N PRO A 51 7.48 -5.89 -5.51
CA PRO A 51 7.10 -4.50 -5.73
C PRO A 51 7.19 -3.57 -4.52
N LEU A 52 6.85 -4.03 -3.31
CA LEU A 52 6.92 -3.18 -2.11
C LEU A 52 8.21 -3.31 -1.31
N HIS A 53 9.13 -4.19 -1.73
CA HIS A 53 10.42 -4.44 -1.08
C HIS A 53 10.34 -4.75 0.42
N VAL A 54 9.22 -5.33 0.89
CA VAL A 54 8.97 -5.65 2.30
C VAL A 54 9.76 -6.90 2.69
N GLY A 55 10.47 -6.83 3.81
CA GLY A 55 11.33 -7.91 4.28
C GLY A 55 10.54 -9.17 4.67
N ALA A 56 11.13 -10.36 4.47
CA ALA A 56 10.51 -11.63 4.85
C ALA A 56 10.00 -11.71 6.32
N PRO A 57 10.72 -11.15 7.33
CA PRO A 57 10.22 -11.14 8.71
C PRO A 57 8.94 -10.31 8.89
N GLU A 58 8.83 -9.17 8.21
CA GLU A 58 7.64 -8.31 8.24
C GLU A 58 6.48 -8.96 7.51
N VAL A 59 6.73 -9.56 6.34
CA VAL A 59 5.71 -10.32 5.60
C VAL A 59 5.15 -11.46 6.44
N ARG A 60 6.00 -12.19 7.17
CA ARG A 60 5.55 -13.24 8.09
C ARG A 60 4.67 -12.67 9.21
N SER A 61 5.03 -11.51 9.75
CA SER A 61 4.26 -10.83 10.79
C SER A 61 2.90 -10.36 10.26
N ALA A 62 2.87 -9.81 9.05
CA ALA A 62 1.65 -9.41 8.36
C ALA A 62 0.70 -10.59 8.13
N LEU A 63 1.20 -11.72 7.61
CA LEU A 63 0.38 -12.92 7.40
C LEU A 63 -0.23 -13.44 8.71
N ASN A 64 0.56 -13.50 9.78
CA ASN A 64 0.07 -13.92 11.09
C ASN A 64 -1.06 -13.00 11.60
N ALA A 65 -0.91 -11.68 11.44
CA ALA A 65 -1.95 -10.74 11.82
C ALA A 65 -3.20 -10.88 10.94
N LEU A 66 -3.05 -11.04 9.62
CA LEU A 66 -4.15 -11.22 8.69
C LEU A 66 -4.96 -12.49 8.97
N PHE A 67 -4.31 -13.59 9.35
CA PHE A 67 -5.01 -14.83 9.69
C PHE A 67 -5.75 -14.77 11.03
N ARG A 68 -5.32 -13.91 11.96
CA ARG A 68 -5.97 -13.79 13.28
C ARG A 68 -7.02 -12.69 13.34
N ASN A 69 -6.74 -11.56 12.69
CA ASN A 69 -7.47 -10.31 12.87
C ASN A 69 -8.09 -9.78 11.57
N GLY A 70 -7.76 -10.36 10.42
CA GLY A 70 -8.29 -9.93 9.12
C GLY A 70 -7.69 -8.63 8.57
N ALA A 71 -6.87 -7.90 9.32
CA ALA A 71 -6.24 -6.67 8.84
C ALA A 71 -4.82 -6.47 9.40
N PHE A 72 -3.98 -5.74 8.66
CA PHE A 72 -2.63 -5.36 9.06
C PHE A 72 -2.18 -4.08 8.35
N CYS A 73 -1.38 -3.24 9.03
CA CYS A 73 -0.77 -2.05 8.45
C CYS A 73 0.75 -2.17 8.49
N LEU A 74 1.41 -1.85 7.38
CA LEU A 74 2.85 -1.68 7.28
C LEU A 74 3.15 -0.18 7.17
N ASP A 75 3.86 0.37 8.15
CA ASP A 75 4.38 1.73 8.08
C ASP A 75 5.77 1.75 7.44
N GLY A 76 6.19 2.90 6.90
CA GLY A 76 7.57 3.07 6.45
C GLY A 76 7.86 2.51 5.06
N VAL A 77 6.84 2.30 4.22
CA VAL A 77 7.02 1.74 2.87
C VAL A 77 7.37 2.87 1.90
N TRP A 78 8.58 2.81 1.35
CA TRP A 78 9.11 3.83 0.44
C TRP A 78 8.95 3.41 -1.01
N LEU A 79 8.13 4.13 -1.78
CA LEU A 79 7.93 3.87 -3.22
C LEU A 79 8.21 5.13 -4.04
N SER A 80 8.77 4.96 -5.23
CA SER A 80 8.79 5.99 -6.25
C SER A 80 7.39 6.18 -6.88
N GLU A 81 7.16 7.33 -7.51
CA GLU A 81 5.90 7.58 -8.23
C GLU A 81 5.67 6.58 -9.37
N ALA A 82 6.76 6.16 -10.02
CA ALA A 82 6.74 5.14 -11.06
C ALA A 82 6.27 3.78 -10.51
N GLU A 83 6.82 3.32 -9.38
CA GLU A 83 6.38 2.09 -8.73
C GLU A 83 4.91 2.16 -8.30
N ILE A 84 4.48 3.30 -7.74
CA ILE A 84 3.08 3.50 -7.34
C ILE A 84 2.15 3.38 -8.56
N THR A 85 2.52 4.03 -9.67
CA THR A 85 1.73 4.04 -10.91
C THR A 85 1.70 2.65 -11.57
N GLU A 86 2.87 2.00 -11.71
CA GLU A 86 3.01 0.67 -12.30
C GLU A 86 2.18 -0.37 -11.52
N GLN A 87 2.16 -0.25 -10.20
CA GLN A 87 1.40 -1.16 -9.34
C GLN A 87 -0.07 -0.79 -9.20
N GLY A 88 -0.55 0.25 -9.89
CA GLY A 88 -1.95 0.68 -9.80
C GLY A 88 -2.38 1.05 -8.38
N LEU A 89 -1.43 1.53 -7.56
CA LEU A 89 -1.65 1.94 -6.17
C LEU A 89 -2.23 3.35 -6.06
N GLY A 90 -2.80 3.85 -7.16
CA GLY A 90 -3.39 5.18 -7.27
C GLY A 90 -2.39 6.31 -7.48
N PRO A 91 -2.86 7.52 -7.77
CA PRO A 91 -1.97 8.66 -7.94
C PRO A 91 -1.25 8.95 -6.62
N VAL A 92 -0.02 9.41 -6.67
CA VAL A 92 0.69 9.94 -5.49
C VAL A 92 -0.11 11.05 -4.81
N PHE A 93 -0.89 11.79 -5.61
CA PHE A 93 -1.57 13.01 -5.22
C PHE A 93 -3.09 12.80 -5.20
N CYS A 94 -3.73 13.07 -4.07
CA CYS A 94 -5.18 13.25 -3.96
C CYS A 94 -5.45 14.58 -3.25
N LEU A 95 -6.16 15.49 -3.92
CA LEU A 95 -6.61 16.77 -3.39
C LEU A 95 -8.01 16.60 -2.81
N GLU A 96 -8.21 16.84 -1.52
CA GLU A 96 -9.47 17.41 -1.02
C GLU A 96 -9.19 18.47 0.06
N ALA A 97 -9.55 19.72 -0.28
CA ALA A 97 -9.85 20.90 0.57
C ALA A 97 -8.95 22.15 0.44
N PRO A 98 -9.56 23.36 0.45
CA PRO A 98 -8.88 24.63 0.22
C PRO A 98 -8.13 25.08 1.47
N GLY A 99 -6.81 25.27 1.37
CA GLY A 99 -6.03 25.88 2.46
C GLY A 99 -4.52 25.64 2.51
N GLY A 100 -3.97 24.71 1.72
CA GLY A 100 -2.51 24.48 1.74
C GLY A 100 -1.97 23.85 0.46
N LEU A 101 -1.04 24.56 -0.19
CA LEU A 101 -0.13 24.11 -1.25
C LEU A 101 0.88 23.08 -0.68
N ALA A 102 1.55 22.14 -1.37
CA ALA A 102 1.88 21.85 -2.78
C ALA A 102 2.50 20.41 -2.81
N TYR A 103 2.84 19.72 -3.89
CA TYR A 103 3.23 20.07 -5.26
C TYR A 103 2.66 19.04 -6.25
N ALA A 104 2.27 19.53 -7.43
CA ALA A 104 2.04 18.71 -8.62
C ALA A 104 3.26 18.83 -9.56
N ARG A 105 3.56 17.80 -10.35
CA ARG A 105 3.92 18.02 -11.76
C ARG A 105 3.73 16.83 -12.70
N ALA A 106 2.93 17.12 -13.73
CA ALA A 106 2.87 16.66 -15.13
C ALA A 106 2.64 15.18 -15.43
#